data_AF-A0A512B4W6-F1
#
_entry.id   AF-A0A512B4W6-F1
#
_cell.length_a   1.000
_cell.length_b   1.000
_cell.length_c   1.000
_cell.angle_alpha   90.00
_cell.angle_beta   90.00
_cell.angle_gamma   90.00
#
_symmetry.space_group_name_H-M   'P 1'
#
loop_
_entity.id
_entity.type
_entity.pdbx_description
1 polymer ?
#
loop_
_entity_poly.entity_id
_entity_poly.type
_entity_poly.pdbx_seq_one_letter_code
_entity_poly.pdbx_strand_id
1 'polypeptide(L)'
;MYVVLSALFLWLLDITNVSKKFALGLAGFGIILYSSVQVYHVQKSLISGLIEEEQRKEAFLWLKQYKPDNIIVLDPMYKLYLNHYFKIANLNCGIYSVKIAELEYDYIVLPKSNRSQVKEQNLVLGEEMYQNDFVKIYSLIGY
;
A
#
# COMPACT_ATOMS: atom_id res chain seq x y z
N MET A 1 -3.43 -19.71 23.95
CA MET A 1 -3.80 -20.85 23.06
C MET A 1 -2.58 -21.68 22.65
N TYR A 2 -1.42 -21.09 22.30
CA TYR A 2 -0.22 -21.83 21.86
C TYR A 2 0.44 -22.70 22.95
N VAL A 3 0.46 -22.27 24.22
CA VAL A 3 1.06 -23.03 25.35
C VAL A 3 0.36 -24.38 25.58
N VAL A 4 -0.97 -24.41 25.38
CA VAL A 4 -1.78 -25.63 25.55
C VAL A 4 -1.48 -26.64 24.45
N LEU A 5 -1.28 -26.18 23.21
CA LEU A 5 -0.86 -27.01 22.08
C LEU A 5 0.57 -27.57 22.26
N SER A 6 1.48 -26.78 22.85
CA SER A 6 2.83 -27.26 23.18
C SER A 6 2.82 -28.37 24.23
N ALA A 7 1.99 -28.21 25.27
CA ALA A 7 1.82 -29.21 26.32
C ALA A 7 1.16 -30.48 25.80
N LEU A 8 0.16 -30.37 24.92
CA LEU A 8 -0.51 -31.53 24.31
C LEU A 8 0.43 -32.32 23.38
N PHE A 9 1.30 -31.62 22.63
CA PHE A 9 2.30 -32.24 21.76
C PHE A 9 3.36 -33.01 22.56
N LEU A 10 3.83 -32.42 23.67
CA LEU A 10 4.76 -33.09 24.59
C LEU A 10 4.12 -34.32 25.24
N TRP A 11 2.85 -34.25 25.64
CA TRP A 11 2.10 -35.37 26.20
C TRP A 11 1.88 -36.50 25.16
N LEU A 12 1.60 -36.16 23.90
CA LEU A 12 1.47 -37.11 22.79
C LEU A 12 2.78 -37.82 22.44
N LEU A 13 3.91 -37.11 22.52
CA LEU A 13 5.25 -37.68 22.32
C LEU A 13 5.65 -38.63 23.45
N ASP A 14 5.20 -38.37 24.68
CA ASP A 14 5.44 -39.22 25.84
C ASP A 14 4.66 -40.56 25.74
N ILE A 15 3.41 -40.51 25.26
CA ILE A 15 2.55 -41.71 25.08
C ILE A 15 3.04 -42.61 23.94
N THR A 16 3.61 -42.04 22.88
CA THR A 16 4.01 -42.80 21.69
C THR A 16 5.37 -43.48 21.82
N ASN A 17 5.99 -43.44 23.01
CA ASN A 17 7.29 -44.07 23.33
C ASN A 17 8.40 -43.65 22.33
N VAL A 18 8.27 -42.43 21.81
CA VAL A 18 9.18 -41.87 20.83
C VAL A 18 10.47 -41.52 21.54
N SER A 19 11.61 -41.98 21.00
CA SER A 19 12.93 -41.64 21.54
C SER A 19 13.02 -40.12 21.78
N LYS A 20 13.41 -39.71 22.99
CA LYS A 20 13.55 -38.28 23.36
C LYS A 20 14.38 -37.50 22.35
N LYS A 21 15.34 -38.14 21.68
CA LYS A 21 16.15 -37.55 20.59
C LYS A 21 15.32 -37.24 19.35
N PHE A 22 14.38 -38.10 18.99
CA PHE A 22 13.47 -37.90 17.85
C PHE A 22 12.40 -36.85 18.16
N ALA A 23 11.85 -36.84 19.38
CA ALA A 23 10.95 -35.79 19.86
C ALA A 23 11.60 -34.40 19.82
N LEU A 24 12.84 -34.28 20.29
CA LEU A 24 13.61 -33.03 20.21
C LEU A 24 13.89 -32.64 18.75
N GLY A 25 14.20 -33.61 17.90
CA GLY A 25 14.40 -33.40 16.46
C GLY A 25 13.15 -32.84 15.77
N LEU A 26 11.97 -33.40 16.06
CA LEU A 26 10.69 -32.90 15.55
C LEU A 26 10.36 -31.49 16.06
N ALA A 27 10.60 -31.22 17.34
CA ALA A 27 10.41 -29.89 17.90
C ALA A 27 11.34 -28.86 17.24
N GLY A 28 12.63 -29.20 17.06
CA GLY A 28 13.59 -28.35 16.35
C GLY A 28 13.20 -28.11 14.89
N PHE A 29 12.77 -29.16 14.18
CA PHE A 29 12.29 -29.04 12.81
C PHE A 29 11.02 -28.17 12.70
N GLY A 30 10.08 -28.30 13.63
CA GLY A 30 8.90 -27.46 13.71
C GLY A 30 9.23 -25.98 13.94
N ILE A 31 10.19 -25.67 14.81
CA ILE A 31 10.67 -24.30 15.05
C ILE A 31 11.32 -23.72 13.79
N ILE A 32 12.14 -24.50 13.08
CA ILE A 32 12.78 -24.06 11.83
C ILE A 32 11.72 -23.75 10.77
N LEU A 33 10.77 -24.68 10.54
CA LEU A 33 9.69 -24.47 9.58
C LEU A 33 8.87 -23.23 9.88
N TYR A 34 8.44 -23.07 11.15
CA TYR A 34 7.68 -21.90 11.57
C TYR A 34 8.44 -20.59 11.37
N SER A 35 9.74 -20.57 11.73
CA SER A 35 10.60 -19.40 11.55
C SER A 35 10.79 -19.06 10.08
N SER A 36 10.99 -20.05 9.21
CA SER A 36 11.09 -19.84 7.76
C SER A 36 9.81 -19.23 7.17
N VAL A 37 8.64 -19.69 7.61
CA VAL A 37 7.35 -19.13 7.19
C VAL A 37 7.21 -17.68 7.63
N GLN A 38 7.57 -17.34 8.87
CA GLN A 38 7.54 -15.95 9.34
C GLN A 38 8.48 -15.07 8.53
N VAL A 39 9.73 -15.50 8.30
CA VAL A 39 10.69 -14.75 7.47
C VAL A 39 10.15 -14.52 6.07
N TYR A 40 9.55 -15.55 5.46
CA TYR A 40 8.91 -15.42 4.14
C TYR A 40 7.80 -14.37 4.14
N HIS A 41 6.92 -14.36 5.15
CA HIS A 41 5.85 -13.36 5.24
C HIS A 41 6.40 -11.94 5.43
N VAL A 42 7.42 -11.77 6.26
CA VAL A 42 8.08 -10.47 6.45
C VAL A 42 8.72 -10.00 5.14
N GLN A 43 9.49 -10.86 4.47
CA GLN A 43 10.09 -10.54 3.17
C GLN A 43 9.03 -10.17 2.13
N LYS A 44 7.95 -10.95 2.04
CA LYS A 44 6.85 -10.68 1.12
C LYS A 44 6.20 -9.31 1.40
N SER A 45 5.99 -8.98 2.68
CA SER A 45 5.42 -7.69 3.09
C SER A 45 6.37 -6.52 2.79
N LEU A 46 7.67 -6.71 2.95
CA LEU A 46 8.67 -5.69 2.61
C LEU A 46 8.71 -5.46 1.10
N ILE A 47 8.72 -6.53 0.31
CA ILE A 47 8.69 -6.46 -1.15
C ILE A 47 7.42 -5.75 -1.64
N SER A 48 6.24 -6.10 -1.11
CA SER A 48 5.00 -5.41 -1.49
C SER A 48 5.03 -3.94 -1.13
N GLY A 49 5.58 -3.58 0.05
CA GLY A 49 5.75 -2.19 0.46
C GLY A 49 6.68 -1.40 -0.47
N LEU A 50 7.79 -2.00 -0.89
CA LEU A 50 8.73 -1.41 -1.86
C LEU A 50 8.07 -1.18 -3.22
N ILE A 51 7.32 -2.16 -3.73
CA ILE A 51 6.59 -2.03 -5.01
C ILE A 51 5.60 -0.87 -4.93
N GLU A 52 4.82 -0.76 -3.86
CA GLU A 52 3.90 0.36 -3.69
C GLU A 52 4.61 1.72 -3.61
N GLU A 53 5.76 1.79 -2.97
CA GLU A 53 6.57 3.02 -2.89
C GLU A 53 7.10 3.43 -4.27
N GLU A 54 7.62 2.48 -5.05
CA GLU A 54 8.04 2.72 -6.43
C GLU A 54 6.88 3.23 -7.29
N GLN A 55 5.72 2.59 -7.21
CA GLN A 55 4.52 3.01 -7.95
C GLN A 55 4.03 4.41 -7.54
N ARG A 56 4.09 4.75 -6.24
CA ARG A 56 3.78 6.09 -5.73
C ARG A 56 4.76 7.13 -6.28
N LYS A 57 6.05 6.78 -6.35
CA LYS A 57 7.12 7.63 -6.88
C LYS A 57 7.01 7.82 -8.39
N GLU A 58 6.68 6.80 -9.16
CA GLU A 58 6.45 6.91 -10.61
C GLU A 58 5.34 7.90 -10.93
N ALA A 59 4.21 7.81 -10.24
CA ALA A 59 3.10 8.74 -10.41
C ALA A 59 3.49 10.18 -10.00
N PHE A 60 4.30 10.36 -8.95
CA PHE A 60 4.87 11.68 -8.63
C PHE A 60 5.81 12.21 -9.72
N LEU A 61 6.69 11.36 -10.27
CA LEU A 61 7.61 11.76 -11.34
C LEU A 61 6.85 12.18 -12.60
N TRP A 62 5.76 11.47 -12.93
CA TRP A 62 4.84 11.86 -13.97
C TRP A 62 4.26 13.24 -13.69
N LEU A 63 3.62 13.46 -12.52
CA LEU A 63 3.05 14.76 -12.15
C LEU A 63 4.10 15.89 -12.19
N LYS A 64 5.31 15.62 -11.71
CA LYS A 64 6.43 16.57 -11.73
C LYS A 64 6.80 17.01 -13.16
N GLN A 65 6.70 16.13 -14.15
CA GLN A 65 7.00 16.44 -15.54
C GLN A 65 5.98 17.44 -16.13
N TYR A 66 4.70 17.28 -15.78
CA TYR A 66 3.61 18.13 -16.28
C TYR A 66 3.41 19.42 -15.48
N LYS A 67 4.00 19.53 -14.28
CA LYS A 67 3.98 20.72 -13.43
C LYS A 67 2.55 21.29 -13.21
N PRO A 68 1.62 20.50 -12.65
CA PRO A 68 0.29 21.00 -12.36
C PRO A 68 0.32 22.09 -11.29
N ASP A 69 -0.54 23.09 -11.47
CA ASP A 69 -0.75 24.17 -10.51
C ASP A 69 -1.64 23.69 -9.36
N ASN A 70 -2.71 22.95 -9.64
CA ASN A 70 -3.58 22.37 -8.60
C ASN A 70 -4.08 20.98 -8.97
N ILE A 71 -4.06 20.07 -8.00
CA ILE A 71 -4.56 18.70 -8.15
C ILE A 71 -5.51 18.32 -7.02
N ILE A 72 -6.48 17.47 -7.34
CA ILE A 72 -7.35 16.81 -6.35
C ILE A 72 -6.85 15.39 -6.15
N VAL A 73 -6.57 15.00 -4.91
CA VAL A 73 -6.13 13.65 -4.54
C VAL A 73 -7.14 13.06 -3.58
N LEU A 74 -7.86 12.02 -4.03
CA LEU A 74 -8.94 11.42 -3.23
C LEU A 74 -8.44 10.39 -2.21
N ASP A 75 -7.16 10.00 -2.29
CA ASP A 75 -6.52 9.17 -1.26
C ASP A 75 -5.80 10.05 -0.21
N PRO A 76 -6.20 10.02 1.07
CA PRO A 76 -5.59 10.85 2.10
C PRO A 76 -4.10 10.55 2.35
N MET A 77 -3.70 9.28 2.29
CA MET A 77 -2.32 8.88 2.54
C MET A 77 -1.42 9.30 1.38
N TYR A 78 -1.88 9.12 0.15
CA TYR A 78 -1.16 9.54 -1.04
C TYR A 78 -1.12 11.06 -1.19
N LYS A 79 -2.13 11.78 -0.72
CA LYS A 79 -2.06 13.24 -0.61
C LYS A 79 -0.93 13.69 0.29
N LEU A 80 -0.75 13.07 1.46
CA LEU A 80 0.37 13.40 2.36
C LEU A 80 1.71 13.10 1.69
N TYR A 81 1.81 11.96 1.00
CA TYR A 81 2.97 11.60 0.21
C TYR A 81 3.28 12.66 -0.86
N LEU A 82 2.31 13.03 -1.69
CA LEU A 82 2.53 14.02 -2.74
C LEU A 82 2.88 15.41 -2.17
N ASN A 83 2.20 15.87 -1.11
CA ASN A 83 2.55 17.12 -0.42
C ASN A 83 4.01 17.15 0.04
N HIS A 84 4.49 16.05 0.63
CA HIS A 84 5.87 15.94 1.07
C HIS A 84 6.85 16.04 -0.12
N TYR A 85 6.60 15.28 -1.20
CA TYR A 85 7.50 15.21 -2.34
C TYR A 85 7.52 16.50 -3.19
N PHE A 86 6.38 17.14 -3.41
CA PHE A 86 6.32 18.44 -4.06
C PHE A 86 7.07 19.51 -3.26
N LYS A 87 6.92 19.51 -1.93
CA LYS A 87 7.64 20.42 -1.04
C LYS A 87 9.16 20.19 -1.07
N ILE A 88 9.63 18.94 -1.01
CA ILE A 88 11.06 18.61 -1.12
C ILE A 88 11.60 19.00 -2.49
N ALA A 89 10.84 18.80 -3.56
CA ALA A 89 11.23 19.16 -4.92
C ALA A 89 11.18 20.68 -5.18
N ASN A 90 10.77 21.49 -4.20
CA ASN A 90 10.57 22.93 -4.32
C ASN A 90 9.65 23.30 -5.50
N LEU A 91 8.58 22.52 -5.69
CA LEU A 91 7.57 22.73 -6.71
C LEU A 91 6.30 23.25 -6.05
N ASN A 92 5.74 24.31 -6.63
CA ASN A 92 4.46 24.85 -6.18
C ASN A 92 3.33 24.09 -6.86
N CYS A 93 2.52 23.39 -6.07
CA CYS A 93 1.33 22.68 -6.54
C CYS A 93 0.34 22.63 -5.37
N GLY A 94 -0.87 23.12 -5.58
CA GLY A 94 -1.95 23.03 -4.61
C GLY A 94 -2.56 21.63 -4.60
N ILE A 95 -2.43 20.91 -3.48
CA ILE A 95 -2.89 19.52 -3.37
C ILE A 95 -4.08 19.42 -2.42
N TYR A 96 -5.26 19.17 -2.98
CA TYR A 96 -6.54 19.22 -2.29
C TYR A 96 -7.20 17.85 -2.20
N SER A 97 -8.14 17.69 -1.26
CA SER A 97 -8.92 16.45 -1.10
C SER A 97 -10.36 16.59 -1.57
N VAL A 98 -10.77 17.83 -1.85
CA VAL A 98 -12.11 18.23 -2.22
C VAL A 98 -12.02 19.36 -3.22
N LYS A 99 -13.04 19.50 -4.07
CA LYS A 99 -13.16 20.62 -4.98
C LYS A 99 -13.49 21.89 -4.20
N ILE A 100 -12.70 22.93 -4.43
CA ILE A 100 -12.94 24.32 -4.01
C ILE A 100 -13.41 25.09 -5.24
N ALA A 101 -14.53 25.81 -5.12
CA ALA A 101 -15.23 26.42 -6.26
C ALA A 101 -14.41 27.45 -7.05
N GLU A 102 -13.48 28.13 -6.38
CA GLU A 102 -12.68 29.24 -6.94
C GLU A 102 -11.34 28.79 -7.53
N LEU A 103 -11.03 27.49 -7.46
CA LEU A 103 -9.77 26.94 -7.96
C LEU A 103 -10.01 26.10 -9.22
N GLU A 104 -9.16 26.33 -10.22
CA GLU A 104 -9.02 25.44 -11.37
C GLU A 104 -8.04 24.32 -11.03
N TYR A 105 -8.36 23.10 -11.45
CA TYR A 105 -7.56 21.91 -11.20
C TYR A 105 -7.16 21.26 -12.51
N ASP A 106 -5.89 20.89 -12.61
CA ASP A 106 -5.35 20.22 -13.79
C ASP A 106 -5.71 18.74 -13.81
N TYR A 107 -5.59 18.10 -12.63
CA TYR A 107 -5.72 16.65 -12.51
C TYR A 107 -6.51 16.20 -11.28
N ILE A 108 -7.18 15.06 -11.43
CA ILE A 108 -7.70 14.25 -10.32
C ILE A 108 -6.88 12.96 -10.22
N VAL A 109 -6.33 12.71 -9.05
CA VAL A 109 -5.58 11.52 -8.68
C VAL A 109 -6.47 10.61 -7.83
N LEU A 110 -6.71 9.40 -8.33
CA LEU A 110 -7.60 8.42 -7.74
C LEU A 110 -6.87 7.10 -7.47
N PRO A 111 -7.13 6.43 -6.33
CA PRO A 111 -6.75 5.03 -6.21
C PRO A 111 -7.50 4.19 -7.25
N LYS A 112 -6.82 3.21 -7.86
CA LYS A 112 -7.38 2.36 -8.93
C LYS A 112 -8.70 1.66 -8.52
N SER A 113 -8.87 1.39 -7.21
CA SER A 113 -10.01 0.71 -6.63
C SER A 113 -11.23 1.60 -6.32
N ASN A 114 -11.10 2.95 -6.37
CA ASN A 114 -12.00 3.81 -5.59
C ASN A 114 -12.83 4.80 -6.43
N ARG A 115 -13.63 4.27 -7.36
CA ARG A 115 -14.54 5.09 -8.19
C ARG A 115 -15.68 5.76 -7.42
N SER A 116 -16.06 5.25 -6.24
CA SER A 116 -17.22 5.75 -5.48
C SER A 116 -17.05 7.19 -4.98
N GLN A 117 -15.83 7.56 -4.56
CA GLN A 117 -15.54 8.89 -4.01
C GLN A 117 -15.68 10.02 -5.04
N VAL A 118 -15.52 9.72 -6.34
CA VAL A 118 -15.70 10.68 -7.43
C VAL A 118 -17.16 11.16 -7.50
N LYS A 119 -18.11 10.22 -7.33
CA LYS A 119 -19.55 10.51 -7.39
C LYS A 119 -20.01 11.35 -6.19
N GLU A 120 -19.45 11.11 -5.02
CA GLU A 120 -19.79 11.86 -3.80
C GLU A 120 -19.37 13.34 -3.89
N GLN A 121 -18.32 13.63 -4.65
CA GLN A 121 -17.78 14.98 -4.81
C GLN A 121 -18.25 15.70 -6.09
N ASN A 122 -19.17 15.11 -6.86
CA ASN A 122 -19.64 15.65 -8.15
C ASN A 122 -18.49 16.04 -9.10
N LEU A 123 -17.42 15.23 -9.10
CA LEU A 123 -16.28 15.44 -9.98
C LEU A 123 -16.55 14.81 -11.35
N VAL A 124 -16.36 15.58 -12.42
CA VAL A 124 -16.41 15.08 -13.80
C VAL A 124 -15.00 14.69 -14.20
N LEU A 125 -14.77 13.38 -14.39
CA LEU A 125 -13.49 12.87 -14.87
C LEU A 125 -13.36 13.14 -16.37
N GLY A 126 -12.22 13.70 -16.76
CA GLY A 126 -11.83 13.82 -18.15
C GLY A 126 -11.16 12.57 -18.70
N GLU A 127 -10.20 12.79 -19.57
CA GLU A 127 -9.40 11.73 -20.16
C GLU A 127 -8.46 11.12 -19.11
N GLU A 128 -8.26 9.81 -19.17
CA GLU A 128 -7.26 9.12 -18.36
C GLU A 128 -5.87 9.43 -18.93
N MET A 129 -5.10 10.24 -18.20
CA MET A 129 -3.78 10.71 -18.65
C MET A 129 -2.65 9.77 -18.22
N TYR A 130 -2.84 9.05 -17.10
CA TYR A 130 -1.87 8.11 -16.56
C TYR A 130 -2.57 7.06 -15.71
N GLN A 131 -2.05 5.83 -15.75
CA GLN A 131 -2.43 4.79 -14.80
C GLN A 131 -1.24 3.91 -14.47
N ASN A 132 -1.21 3.44 -13.23
CA ASN A 132 -0.36 2.34 -12.81
C ASN A 132 -1.15 1.39 -11.90
N ASP A 133 -0.48 0.54 -11.13
CA ASP A 133 -1.19 -0.41 -10.27
C ASP A 133 -1.74 0.20 -8.98
N PHE A 134 -1.25 1.38 -8.62
CA PHE A 134 -1.64 2.11 -7.41
C PHE A 134 -2.71 3.18 -7.69
N VAL A 135 -2.49 4.02 -8.71
CA VAL A 135 -3.32 5.21 -8.99
C VAL A 135 -3.66 5.37 -10.46
N LYS A 136 -4.71 6.13 -10.69
CA LYS A 136 -5.13 6.68 -11.98
C LYS A 136 -5.17 8.19 -11.88
N ILE A 137 -4.71 8.86 -12.92
CA ILE A 137 -4.70 10.32 -13.03
C ILE A 137 -5.56 10.68 -14.24
N TYR A 138 -6.59 11.46 -13.99
CA TYR A 138 -7.49 11.98 -15.01
C TYR A 138 -7.25 13.47 -15.17
N SER A 139 -7.37 13.98 -16.40
CA SER A 139 -7.57 15.41 -16.59
C SER A 139 -8.92 15.82 -15.99
N LEU A 140 -9.02 17.04 -15.46
CA LEU A 140 -10.32 17.60 -15.14
C LEU A 140 -10.91 18.19 -16.43
N ILE A 141 -12.11 17.75 -16.83
CA ILE A 141 -12.89 18.55 -17.78
C ILE A 141 -13.51 19.68 -16.96
N GLY A 142 -12.96 20.88 -17.11
CA GLY A 142 -13.57 22.10 -16.58
C GLY A 142 -14.76 22.52 -17.43
N TYR A 143 -15.92 22.62 -16.77
CA TYR A 143 -17.19 23.29 -17.12
C TYR A 143 -17.63 23.34 -18.58
#